data_AF-A0A935TQ60-F1
#
_entry.id   AF-A0A935TQ60-F1
#
_cell.length_a   1.000
_cell.length_b   1.000
_cell.length_c   1.000
_cell.angle_alpha   90.00
_cell.angle_beta   90.00
_cell.angle_gamma   90.00
#
_symmetry.space_group_name_H-M   'P 1'
#
loop_
_entity.id
_entity.type
_entity.pdbx_description
1 polymer ?
#
loop_
_entity_poly.entity_id
_entity_poly.type
_entity_poly.pdbx_seq_one_letter_code
_entity_poly.pdbx_strand_id
1 'polypeptide(L)' 'MPIWGAISGDMSDDGRIVTGDYNNHYLPNASKLNKYLSADVSFDGNVTILDFNIYKKNAGHIGYSAVLY' A
#
# COMPACT_ATOMS: atom_id res chain seq x y z
N MET A 1 -18.93 -3.83 -11.09
CA MET A 1 -18.08 -3.23 -12.15
C MET A 1 -16.63 -3.50 -11.79
N PRO A 2 -15.74 -3.82 -12.74
CA PRO A 2 -14.31 -3.90 -12.45
C PRO A 2 -13.81 -2.54 -11.99
N ILE A 3 -13.05 -2.51 -10.89
CA ILE A 3 -12.33 -1.33 -10.43
C ILE A 3 -11.06 -1.25 -11.28
N TRP A 4 -10.91 -0.15 -12.02
CA TRP A 4 -9.72 0.14 -12.81
C TRP A 4 -8.94 1.23 -12.08
N GLY A 5 -8.01 0.83 -11.22
CA GLY A 5 -7.17 1.75 -10.45
C GLY A 5 -6.41 1.04 -9.34
N ALA A 6 -5.26 1.60 -8.94
CA ALA A 6 -4.50 1.12 -7.79
C ALA A 6 -5.32 1.31 -6.51
N ILE A 7 -5.42 0.25 -5.71
CA ILE A 7 -6.07 0.29 -4.41
C ILE A 7 -5.01 0.63 -3.36
N SER A 8 -5.32 1.55 -2.45
CA SER A 8 -4.41 1.93 -1.36
C SER A 8 -3.94 0.68 -0.59
N GLY A 9 -2.64 0.53 -0.44
CA GLY A 9 -2.02 -0.67 0.16
C GLY A 9 -1.08 -1.40 -0.78
N ASP A 10 -1.18 -1.19 -2.10
CA ASP A 10 -0.17 -1.61 -3.08
C ASP A 10 1.03 -0.65 -3.01
N MET A 11 2.01 -0.97 -2.18
CA MET A 11 3.18 -0.15 -1.87
C MET A 11 4.37 -0.52 -2.75
N SER A 12 4.43 -1.75 -3.26
CA SER A 12 5.37 -2.12 -4.31
C SER A 12 5.07 -1.41 -5.61
N ASP A 13 3.81 -1.01 -5.81
CA ASP A 13 3.28 -0.77 -7.14
C ASP A 13 3.59 -2.08 -7.91
N ASP A 14 2.75 -3.12 -7.77
CA ASP A 14 2.78 -4.27 -8.71
C ASP A 14 1.39 -4.84 -9.04
N GLY A 15 0.33 -4.18 -8.57
CA GLY A 15 -1.05 -4.60 -8.71
C GLY A 15 -1.46 -5.66 -7.69
N ARG A 16 -0.61 -5.99 -6.71
CA ARG A 16 -0.86 -7.02 -5.70
C ARG A 16 -0.67 -6.40 -4.31
N ILE A 17 -1.68 -6.52 -3.46
CA ILE A 17 -1.58 -6.10 -2.07
C ILE A 17 -1.27 -7.33 -1.22
N VAL A 18 0.01 -7.57 -0.97
CA VAL A 18 0.55 -8.81 -0.38
C VAL A 18 1.43 -8.52 0.84
N THR A 19 1.85 -9.58 1.54
CA THR A 19 2.74 -9.46 2.71
C THR A 19 4.08 -8.79 2.39
N GLY A 20 4.47 -8.75 1.11
CA GLY A 20 5.62 -8.00 0.61
C GLY A 20 5.50 -6.49 0.86
N ASP A 21 4.31 -5.89 0.62
CA ASP A 21 4.05 -4.47 0.90
C ASP A 21 4.29 -4.15 2.37
N TYR A 22 3.78 -5.00 3.25
CA TYR A 22 3.98 -4.84 4.68
C TYR A 22 5.45 -4.98 5.09
N ASN A 23 6.11 -6.07 4.68
CA ASN A 23 7.46 -6.38 5.14
C ASN A 23 8.54 -5.45 4.55
N ASN A 24 8.39 -5.08 3.28
CA ASN A 24 9.43 -4.37 2.54
C ASN A 24 9.17 -2.86 2.46
N HIS A 25 7.92 -2.41 2.60
CA HIS A 25 7.57 -0.99 2.49
C HIS A 25 7.04 -0.43 3.81
N TYR A 26 6.01 -1.00 4.41
CA TYR A 26 5.47 -0.45 5.67
C TYR A 26 6.48 -0.55 6.83
N LEU A 27 6.96 -1.75 7.15
CA LEU A 27 7.83 -1.98 8.31
C LEU A 27 9.10 -1.10 8.33
N PRO A 28 9.86 -0.96 7.23
CA PRO A 28 11.08 -0.13 7.22
C PRO A 28 10.80 1.37 7.26
N ASN A 29 9.56 1.78 7.04
CA ASN A 29 9.13 3.18 6.99
C ASN A 29 8.18 3.57 8.13
N ALA A 30 7.81 2.62 9.00
CA ALA A 30 6.94 2.87 10.13
C ALA A 30 7.47 4.02 11.00
N SER A 31 6.57 4.93 11.39
CA SER A 31 6.88 6.13 12.18
C SER A 31 7.79 7.15 11.50
N LYS A 32 8.05 7.05 10.19
CA LYS A 32 8.65 8.16 9.44
C LYS A 32 7.58 9.24 9.23
N LEU A 33 7.91 10.45 9.66
CA LEU A 33 7.02 11.61 9.63
C LEU A 33 7.57 12.68 8.68
N ASN A 34 6.68 13.57 8.23
CA ASN A 34 6.97 14.69 7.34
C ASN A 34 7.65 14.28 6.02
N LYS A 35 7.30 13.11 5.48
CA LYS A 35 7.81 12.60 4.21
C LYS A 35 6.76 11.75 3.51
N TYR A 36 6.59 11.97 2.21
CA TYR A 36 5.83 11.07 1.36
C TYR A 36 6.69 9.87 0.99
N LEU A 37 6.27 8.69 1.43
CA LEU A 37 6.94 7.41 1.19
C LEU A 37 5.92 6.43 0.61
N SER A 38 6.38 5.36 -0.05
CA SER A 38 5.46 4.33 -0.57
C SER A 38 4.56 3.71 0.52
N ALA A 39 5.00 3.77 1.77
CA ALA A 39 4.23 3.29 2.93
C ALA A 39 3.18 4.28 3.46
N ASP A 40 3.22 5.55 3.03
CA ASP A 40 2.21 6.58 3.36
C ASP A 40 1.05 6.46 2.36
N VAL A 41 0.21 5.45 2.55
CA VAL A 41 -0.92 5.14 1.66
C VAL A 41 -2.14 6.02 1.94
N SER A 42 -2.12 6.76 3.05
CA SER A 42 -3.08 7.81 3.37
C SER A 42 -2.72 9.17 2.74
N PHE A 43 -1.47 9.33 2.28
CA PHE A 43 -0.90 10.55 1.69
C PHE A 43 -0.96 11.75 2.64
N ASP A 44 -0.77 11.52 3.95
CA ASP A 44 -0.79 12.59 4.96
C ASP A 44 0.62 13.07 5.37
N GLY A 45 1.66 12.48 4.77
CA GLY A 45 3.06 12.75 5.05
C GLY A 45 3.61 11.98 6.26
N ASN A 46 2.82 11.09 6.88
CA ASN A 46 3.18 10.32 8.06
C ASN A 46 2.85 8.85 7.88
N VAL A 47 3.84 7.98 8.10
CA VAL A 47 3.58 6.53 8.11
C VAL A 47 3.19 6.09 9.51
N THR A 48 1.90 5.88 9.71
CA THR A 48 1.30 5.55 11.01
C THR A 48 0.49 4.25 10.98
N ILE A 49 -0.13 3.91 12.10
CA ILE A 49 -1.06 2.78 12.18
C ILE A 49 -2.27 2.94 11.24
N LEU A 50 -2.58 4.17 10.81
CA LEU A 50 -3.64 4.43 9.84
C LEU A 50 -3.30 3.77 8.50
N ASP A 51 -2.08 3.94 8.01
CA ASP A 51 -1.59 3.35 6.76
C ASP A 51 -1.59 1.83 6.81
N PHE A 52 -1.17 1.27 7.95
CA PHE A 52 -1.27 -0.17 8.19
C PHE A 52 -2.71 -0.66 8.13
N ASN A 53 -3.65 0.06 8.74
CA ASN A 53 -5.06 -0.32 8.74
C ASN A 53 -5.68 -0.23 7.34
N ILE A 54 -5.24 0.73 6.51
CA ILE A 54 -5.63 0.83 5.10
C ILE A 54 -5.09 -0.38 4.32
N TYR A 55 -3.79 -0.68 4.43
CA TYR A 55 -3.20 -1.89 3.82
C TYR A 55 -3.95 -3.15 4.26
N LYS A 56 -4.13 -3.34 5.58
CA LYS A 56 -4.76 -4.54 6.15
C LYS A 56 -6.19 -4.75 5.63
N LYS A 57 -6.94 -3.68 5.38
CA LYS A 57 -8.29 -3.75 4.82
C LYS A 57 -8.31 -4.28 3.38
N ASN A 58 -7.26 -3.98 2.62
CA ASN A 58 -7.17 -4.31 1.20
C ASN A 58 -6.21 -5.48 0.91
N ALA A 59 -5.54 -6.02 1.94
CA ALA A 59 -4.63 -7.15 1.83
C ALA A 59 -5.30 -8.37 1.18
N GLY A 60 -4.61 -8.99 0.23
CA GLY A 60 -5.11 -10.09 -0.58
C GLY A 60 -5.84 -9.64 -1.86
N HIS A 61 -6.02 -8.34 -2.08
CA HIS A 61 -6.51 -7.87 -3.37
C HIS A 61 -5.45 -8.03 -4.45
N ILE A 62 -5.84 -8.65 -5.57
CA ILE A 62 -4.99 -8.83 -6.75
C ILE A 62 -5.74 -8.22 -7.92
N GLY A 63 -5.06 -7.29 -8.60
CA GLY A 63 -5.58 -6.61 -9.77
C GLY A 63 -5.78 -7.55 -10.96
N TYR A 64 -6.53 -7.07 -11.95
CA TYR A 64 -6.67 -7.77 -13.22
C TYR A 64 -5.32 -7.85 -13.96
N SER A 65 -5.12 -8.83 -14.83
CA SER A 65 -3.83 -9.05 -15.52
C SER A 65 -3.29 -7.83 -16.26
N ALA A 66 -4.16 -6.91 -16.71
CA ALA A 66 -3.75 -5.66 -17.36
C ALA A 66 -3.04 -4.66 -16.43
N VAL A 67 -3.12 -4.84 -15.11
CA VAL A 67 -2.51 -3.97 -14.09
C VAL A 67 -1.50 -4.73 -13.22
N LEU A 68 -1.09 -5.93 -13.63
CA LEU A 68 0.02 -6.66 -13.00
C LEU A 68 1.30 -6.36 -13.80
N TYR A 69 2.35 -5.93 -13.10
CA TYR A 69 3.63 -5.53 -13.68
C TYR A 69 4.79 -6.26 -13.02
#